data_AF-A0A9D3AYK2-F1
#
_entry.id   AF-A0A9D3AYK2-F1
#
_cell.length_a   1.000
_cell.length_b   1.000
_cell.length_c   1.000
_cell.angle_alpha   90.00
_cell.angle_beta   90.00
_cell.angle_gamma   90.00
#
_symmetry.space_group_name_H-M   'P 1'
#
loop_
_entity.id
_entity.type
_entity.pdbx_description
1 polymer ?
#
loop_
_entity_poly.entity_id
_entity_poly.type
_entity_poly.pdbx_seq_one_letter_code
_entity_poly.pdbx_strand_id
1 'polypeptide(L)'
;MFVEIIHTYSGDVLIKMPYVQALINELKDEIPWQYRQWDRVEKVWRIDKYYKDEALEIIENYFPDAETIDLARAAMARRTPETPSWAKALYVQPDAPREVMEAAYRALSKKHHPDLGGSEAMMKQLNDAIEQARAGG
;
A
#
# COMPACT_ATOMS: atom_id res chain seq x y z
N MET A 1 -9.02 -16.82 -19.16
CA MET A 1 -7.89 -17.63 -18.64
C MET A 1 -7.19 -16.75 -17.62
N PHE A 2 -6.95 -17.23 -16.41
CA PHE A 2 -6.51 -16.37 -15.31
C PHE A 2 -5.03 -16.60 -15.04
N VAL A 3 -4.26 -15.51 -15.02
CA VAL A 3 -2.82 -15.49 -14.71
C VAL A 3 -2.63 -14.55 -13.54
N GLU A 4 -1.97 -15.04 -12.49
CA GLU A 4 -1.65 -14.25 -11.30
C GLU A 4 -0.14 -14.06 -11.24
N ILE A 5 0.29 -12.82 -11.10
CA ILE A 5 1.67 -12.43 -10.86
C ILE A 5 1.74 -11.88 -9.44
N ILE A 6 2.45 -12.55 -8.55
CA ILE A 6 2.56 -12.18 -7.14
C ILE A 6 3.97 -11.65 -6.88
N HIS A 7 4.08 -10.35 -6.60
CA HIS A 7 5.33 -9.74 -6.15
C HIS A 7 5.51 -9.99 -4.65
N THR A 8 6.61 -10.65 -4.31
CA THR A 8 6.96 -10.98 -2.93
C THR A 8 7.74 -9.85 -2.25
N TYR A 9 7.83 -9.89 -0.92
CA TYR A 9 8.63 -8.94 -0.16
C TYR A 9 10.15 -9.03 -0.45
N SER A 10 10.65 -10.18 -0.90
CA SER A 10 12.07 -10.34 -1.27
C SER A 10 12.39 -9.72 -2.63
N GLY A 11 11.37 -9.30 -3.38
CA GLY A 11 11.47 -8.79 -4.75
C GLY A 11 11.34 -9.88 -5.82
N ASP A 12 11.23 -11.15 -5.42
CA ASP A 12 10.95 -12.26 -6.32
C ASP A 12 9.51 -12.17 -6.84
N VAL A 13 9.25 -12.78 -7.99
CA VAL A 13 7.88 -12.91 -8.53
C VAL A 13 7.45 -14.37 -8.56
N LEU A 14 6.21 -14.62 -8.14
CA LEU A 14 5.55 -15.92 -8.30
C LEU A 14 4.52 -15.81 -9.40
N ILE A 15 4.59 -16.68 -10.40
CA ILE A 15 3.72 -16.64 -11.56
C ILE A 15 2.88 -17.91 -11.56
N LYS A 16 1.56 -17.74 -11.45
CA LYS A 16 0.58 -18.80 -11.57
C LYS A 16 -0.14 -18.65 -12.89
N MET A 17 0.00 -19.65 -13.75
CA MET A 17 -0.53 -19.62 -15.10
C MET A 17 -0.84 -21.05 -15.58
N PRO A 18 -1.71 -21.21 -16.58
CA PRO A 18 -1.86 -22.50 -17.25
C PRO A 18 -0.59 -22.88 -18.01
N TYR A 19 -0.45 -24.16 -18.29
CA TYR A 19 0.69 -24.66 -19.04
C TYR A 19 0.61 -24.23 -20.51
N VAL A 20 1.55 -23.40 -20.95
CA VAL A 20 1.73 -22.99 -22.35
C VAL A 20 3.15 -23.33 -22.77
N GLN A 21 3.31 -24.32 -23.64
CA GLN A 21 4.64 -24.86 -23.99
C GLN A 21 5.60 -23.80 -24.55
N ALA A 22 5.11 -22.92 -25.43
CA ALA A 22 5.92 -21.86 -26.04
C ALA A 22 6.48 -20.90 -24.98
N LEU A 23 5.61 -20.39 -24.12
CA LEU A 23 5.97 -19.55 -22.98
C LEU A 23 6.96 -20.25 -22.04
N ILE A 24 6.74 -21.52 -21.69
CA ILE A 24 7.66 -22.27 -20.82
C ILE A 24 9.04 -22.45 -21.47
N ASN A 25 9.11 -22.59 -22.79
CA ASN A 25 10.39 -22.65 -23.49
C ASN A 25 11.09 -21.30 -23.46
N GLU A 26 10.36 -20.22 -23.72
CA GLU A 26 10.89 -18.85 -23.70
C GLU A 26 11.42 -18.47 -22.30
N LEU A 27 10.66 -18.75 -21.24
CA LEU A 27 11.13 -18.62 -19.86
C LEU A 27 12.38 -19.45 -19.57
N LYS A 28 12.52 -20.61 -20.23
CA LYS A 28 13.67 -21.49 -20.04
C LYS A 28 14.93 -21.01 -20.75
N ASP A 29 14.74 -20.33 -21.87
CA ASP A 29 15.79 -19.82 -22.75
C ASP A 29 16.34 -18.49 -22.22
N GLU A 30 15.48 -17.57 -21.78
CA GLU A 30 15.88 -16.23 -21.32
C GLU A 30 16.42 -16.22 -19.88
N ILE A 31 15.85 -17.03 -19.01
CA ILE A 31 16.24 -17.06 -17.60
C ILE A 31 17.25 -18.21 -17.40
N PRO A 32 18.22 -18.16 -16.49
CA PRO A 32 19.00 -19.34 -16.12
C PRO A 32 18.26 -20.21 -15.10
N TRP A 33 18.48 -21.53 -15.11
CA TRP A 33 17.77 -22.46 -14.21
C TRP A 33 17.96 -22.16 -12.72
N GLN A 34 19.06 -21.50 -12.32
CA GLN A 34 19.33 -21.12 -10.93
C GLN A 34 18.39 -20.01 -10.43
N TYR A 35 17.82 -19.21 -11.34
CA TYR A 35 16.98 -18.07 -11.02
C TYR A 35 15.50 -18.33 -11.28
N ARG A 36 15.13 -19.57 -11.63
CA ARG A 36 13.74 -20.01 -11.77
C ARG A 36 13.51 -21.33 -11.06
N GLN A 37 12.36 -21.48 -10.42
CA GLN A 37 11.98 -22.71 -9.74
C GLN A 37 10.50 -22.99 -9.95
N TRP A 38 10.18 -24.23 -10.33
CA TRP A 38 8.80 -24.71 -10.35
C TRP A 38 8.43 -25.27 -8.98
N ASP A 39 7.46 -24.64 -8.32
CA ASP A 39 6.82 -25.18 -7.13
C ASP A 39 5.65 -26.08 -7.55
N ARG A 40 5.75 -27.37 -7.22
CA ARG A 40 4.73 -28.36 -7.60
C ARG A 40 3.48 -28.34 -6.71
N VAL A 41 3.60 -27.85 -5.48
CA VAL A 41 2.52 -27.82 -4.49
C VAL A 41 1.60 -26.66 -4.84
N GLU A 42 2.17 -25.46 -4.92
CA GLU A 42 1.44 -24.23 -5.24
C GLU A 42 1.18 -24.09 -6.75
N LYS A 43 1.87 -24.89 -7.58
CA LYS A 43 1.83 -24.84 -9.05
C LYS A 43 2.16 -23.46 -9.58
N VAL A 44 3.25 -22.88 -9.07
CA VAL A 44 3.75 -21.57 -9.46
C VAL A 44 5.19 -21.64 -9.92
N TRP A 45 5.55 -20.78 -10.86
CA TRP A 45 6.93 -20.46 -11.15
C TRP A 45 7.40 -19.37 -10.22
N ARG A 46 8.45 -19.64 -9.44
CA ARG A 46 9.19 -18.62 -8.73
C ARG A 46 10.34 -18.15 -9.61
N ILE A 47 10.41 -16.84 -9.86
CA ILE A 47 11.52 -16.20 -10.54
C ILE A 47 12.20 -15.25 -9.56
N ASP A 48 13.53 -15.34 -9.48
CA ASP A 48 14.34 -14.48 -8.64
C ASP A 48 14.26 -13.02 -9.11
N LYS A 49 14.31 -12.08 -8.15
CA LYS A 49 14.24 -10.64 -8.39
C LYS A 49 15.17 -10.10 -9.49
N TYR A 50 16.31 -10.75 -9.77
CA TYR A 50 17.26 -10.30 -10.80
C TYR A 50 16.78 -10.55 -12.23
N TYR A 51 15.83 -11.48 -12.42
CA TYR A 51 15.26 -11.83 -13.73
C TYR A 51 13.75 -11.56 -13.78
N LYS A 52 13.25 -10.73 -12.85
CA LYS A 52 11.81 -10.46 -12.73
C LYS A 52 11.31 -9.71 -13.96
N ASP A 53 12.07 -8.75 -14.47
CA ASP A 53 11.59 -7.85 -15.52
C ASP A 53 11.48 -8.60 -16.84
N GLU A 54 12.45 -9.46 -17.15
CA GLU A 54 12.44 -10.39 -18.28
C GLU A 54 11.27 -11.37 -18.17
N ALA A 55 11.02 -11.93 -16.99
CA ALA A 55 9.87 -12.81 -16.78
C ALA A 55 8.55 -12.08 -17.02
N LEU A 56 8.41 -10.83 -16.53
CA LEU A 56 7.20 -10.04 -16.70
C LEU A 56 6.96 -9.68 -18.16
N GLU A 57 8.01 -9.31 -18.91
CA GLU A 57 7.93 -9.04 -20.34
C GLU A 57 7.46 -10.28 -21.12
N ILE A 58 8.02 -11.45 -20.82
CA ILE A 58 7.56 -12.71 -21.40
C ILE A 58 6.10 -12.98 -21.04
N ILE A 59 5.68 -12.79 -19.78
CA ILE A 59 4.27 -13.01 -19.41
C ILE A 59 3.33 -12.02 -20.10
N GLU A 60 3.68 -10.75 -20.19
CA GLU A 60 2.89 -9.70 -20.85
C GLU A 60 2.64 -10.02 -22.33
N ASN A 61 3.63 -10.60 -23.03
CA ASN A 61 3.49 -11.02 -24.42
C ASN A 61 2.45 -12.11 -24.65
N TYR A 62 2.23 -13.01 -23.68
CA TYR A 62 1.24 -14.10 -23.79
C TYR A 62 -0.06 -13.79 -23.06
N PHE A 63 -0.01 -12.98 -22.01
CA PHE A 63 -1.09 -12.67 -21.09
C PHE A 63 -1.05 -11.18 -20.69
N PRO A 64 -1.41 -10.27 -21.61
CA PRO A 64 -1.39 -8.83 -21.34
C PRO A 64 -2.37 -8.41 -20.22
N ASP A 65 -3.41 -9.22 -19.99
CA ASP A 65 -4.42 -8.99 -18.95
C ASP A 65 -4.11 -9.76 -17.64
N ALA A 66 -2.84 -10.10 -17.38
CA ALA A 66 -2.45 -10.81 -16.15
C ALA A 66 -2.73 -9.98 -14.89
N GLU A 67 -3.37 -10.59 -13.90
CA GLU A 67 -3.64 -9.93 -12.62
C GLU A 67 -2.36 -9.86 -11.79
N THR A 68 -2.02 -8.67 -11.31
CA THR A 68 -0.81 -8.43 -10.53
C THR A 68 -1.16 -8.14 -9.06
N ILE A 69 -0.59 -8.93 -8.16
CA ILE A 69 -0.74 -8.81 -6.72
C ILE A 69 0.61 -8.39 -6.12
N ASP A 70 0.67 -7.17 -5.59
CA ASP A 70 1.85 -6.68 -4.86
C ASP A 70 1.67 -6.89 -3.36
N LEU A 71 2.31 -7.94 -2.82
CA LEU A 71 2.20 -8.26 -1.40
C LEU A 71 2.84 -7.19 -0.50
N ALA A 72 3.91 -6.54 -0.96
CA ALA A 72 4.56 -5.47 -0.22
C ALA A 72 3.63 -4.26 -0.09
N ARG A 73 3.02 -3.84 -1.20
CA ARG A 73 2.02 -2.78 -1.22
C ARG A 73 0.78 -3.14 -0.41
N ALA A 74 0.27 -4.36 -0.54
CA ALA A 74 -0.91 -4.82 0.19
C ALA A 74 -0.67 -4.90 1.71
N ALA A 75 0.53 -5.23 2.17
CA ALA A 75 0.86 -5.17 3.59
C ALA A 75 1.09 -3.76 4.09
N MET A 76 1.71 -2.88 3.29
CA MET A 76 1.86 -1.48 3.66
C MET A 76 0.51 -0.77 3.79
N ALA A 77 -0.43 -1.04 2.87
CA ALA A 77 -1.81 -0.57 2.96
C ALA A 77 -2.50 -1.04 4.24
N ARG A 78 -2.32 -2.32 4.63
CA ARG A 78 -2.88 -2.88 5.87
C ARG A 78 -2.29 -2.29 7.16
N ARG A 79 -1.08 -1.73 7.11
CA ARG A 79 -0.35 -1.22 8.29
C ARG A 79 -0.50 0.28 8.51
N THR A 80 -1.13 1.00 7.59
CA THR A 80 -1.36 2.44 7.77
C THR A 80 -2.78 2.61 8.28
N PRO A 81 -3.01 2.70 9.61
CA PRO A 81 -4.32 3.15 10.07
C PRO A 81 -4.56 4.51 9.43
N GLU A 82 -5.70 4.66 8.75
CA GLU A 82 -6.08 5.95 8.19
C GLU A 82 -6.13 6.94 9.35
N THR A 83 -5.13 7.83 9.43
CA THR A 83 -5.08 8.85 10.47
C THR A 83 -6.38 9.64 10.40
N PRO A 84 -7.22 9.62 11.45
CA PRO A 84 -8.50 10.30 11.42
C PRO A 84 -8.33 11.77 11.03
N SER A 85 -9.29 12.31 10.29
CA SER A 85 -9.29 13.71 9.87
C SER A 85 -9.09 14.67 11.06
N TRP A 86 -9.69 14.36 12.21
CA TRP A 86 -9.53 15.15 13.43
C TRP A 86 -8.09 15.17 13.95
N ALA A 87 -7.38 14.03 13.90
CA ALA A 87 -6.01 13.92 14.40
C ALA A 87 -5.06 14.77 13.53
N LYS A 88 -5.30 14.77 12.20
CA LYS A 88 -4.59 15.65 11.27
C LYS A 88 -4.87 17.13 11.54
N ALA A 89 -6.13 17.50 11.76
CA ALA A 89 -6.53 18.89 12.00
C ALA A 89 -5.96 19.47 13.31
N LEU A 90 -5.84 18.63 14.34
CA LEU A 90 -5.27 19.02 15.63
C LEU A 90 -3.74 18.82 15.71
N TYR A 91 -3.10 18.28 14.66
CA TYR A 91 -1.68 17.92 14.65
C TYR A 91 -1.26 17.00 15.80
N VAL A 92 -2.09 15.99 16.09
CA VAL A 92 -1.84 14.97 17.15
C VAL A 92 -1.87 13.55 16.56
N GLN A 93 -1.37 12.59 17.32
CA GLN A 93 -1.53 11.17 16.97
C GLN A 93 -2.98 10.70 17.22
N PRO A 94 -3.48 9.70 16.47
CA PRO A 94 -4.83 9.14 16.67
C PRO A 94 -5.08 8.55 18.06
N ASP A 95 -4.03 8.14 18.76
CA ASP A 95 -4.04 7.56 20.11
C ASP A 95 -3.64 8.58 21.20
N ALA A 96 -3.55 9.87 20.84
CA ALA A 96 -3.16 10.92 21.78
C ALA A 96 -4.15 11.00 22.96
N PRO A 97 -3.65 11.11 24.21
CA PRO A 97 -4.51 11.30 25.37
C PRO A 97 -5.38 12.55 25.23
N ARG A 98 -6.58 12.52 25.85
CA ARG A 98 -7.53 13.64 25.80
C ARG A 98 -6.92 14.99 26.17
N GLU A 99 -6.04 15.01 27.16
CA GLU A 99 -5.35 16.23 27.59
C GLU A 99 -4.46 16.83 26.49
N VAL A 100 -3.80 15.98 25.71
CA VAL A 100 -2.95 16.40 24.58
C VAL A 100 -3.82 16.97 23.45
N MET A 101 -4.94 16.31 23.15
CA MET A 101 -5.89 16.80 22.14
C MET A 101 -6.48 18.17 22.50
N GLU A 102 -6.88 18.34 23.76
CA GLU A 102 -7.40 19.61 24.30
C GLU A 102 -6.34 20.72 24.30
N ALA A 103 -5.09 20.39 24.66
CA ALA A 103 -3.99 21.35 24.64
C ALA A 103 -3.67 21.82 23.21
N ALA A 104 -3.65 20.88 22.25
CA ALA A 104 -3.44 21.18 20.83
C ALA A 104 -4.55 22.08 20.28
N TYR A 105 -5.82 21.74 20.56
CA TYR A 105 -6.97 22.58 20.19
C TYR A 105 -6.82 24.01 20.74
N ARG A 106 -6.56 24.17 22.05
CA ARG A 106 -6.41 25.51 22.67
C ARG A 106 -5.28 26.33 22.06
N ALA A 107 -4.15 25.70 21.73
CA ALA A 107 -3.03 26.37 21.10
C ALA A 107 -3.37 26.82 19.68
N LEU A 108 -4.02 25.94 18.89
CA LEU A 108 -4.41 26.23 17.51
C LEU A 108 -5.54 27.26 17.43
N SER A 109 -6.54 27.21 18.32
CA SER A 109 -7.61 28.20 18.39
C SER A 109 -7.07 29.60 18.71
N LYS A 110 -6.10 29.72 19.62
CA LYS A 110 -5.45 31.02 19.89
C LYS A 110 -4.68 31.54 18.68
N LYS A 111 -4.03 30.65 17.92
CA LYS A 111 -3.25 31.02 16.74
C LYS A 111 -4.13 31.43 15.55
N HIS A 112 -5.27 30.75 15.37
CA HIS A 112 -6.14 30.91 14.21
C HIS A 112 -7.46 31.61 14.52
N HIS A 113 -7.57 32.26 15.69
CA HIS A 113 -8.77 32.98 16.09
C HIS A 113 -9.08 34.13 15.10
N PRO A 114 -10.31 34.26 14.58
CA PRO A 114 -10.69 35.34 13.67
C PRO A 114 -10.35 36.74 14.21
N ASP A 115 -10.63 36.97 15.50
CA ASP A 115 -10.33 38.26 16.17
C ASP A 115 -8.84 38.60 16.26
N LEU A 116 -7.95 37.63 16.02
CA LEU A 116 -6.50 37.81 16.01
C LEU A 116 -5.91 37.77 14.59
N GLY A 117 -6.74 37.96 13.57
CA GLY A 117 -6.35 37.90 12.16
C GLY A 117 -6.33 36.48 11.57
N GLY A 118 -6.95 35.52 12.26
CA GLY A 118 -7.17 34.16 11.78
C GLY A 118 -8.38 34.04 10.85
N SER A 119 -8.81 32.80 10.60
CA SER A 119 -9.91 32.49 9.66
C SER A 119 -11.04 31.75 10.36
N GLU A 120 -12.28 32.18 10.14
CA GLU A 120 -13.48 31.47 10.60
C GLU A 120 -13.53 30.03 10.08
N ALA A 121 -13.09 29.80 8.83
CA ALA A 121 -13.06 28.47 8.23
C ALA A 121 -12.09 27.54 8.97
N MET A 122 -10.91 28.05 9.34
CA MET A 122 -9.94 27.29 10.14
C MET A 122 -10.46 27.04 11.55
N MET A 123 -11.11 28.02 12.17
CA MET A 123 -11.67 27.83 13.52
C MET A 123 -12.78 26.77 13.50
N LYS A 124 -13.66 26.81 12.50
CA LYS A 124 -14.70 25.80 12.30
C LYS A 124 -14.10 24.40 12.15
N GLN A 125 -13.05 24.25 11.33
CA GLN A 125 -12.36 22.97 11.16
C GLN A 125 -11.78 22.44 12.49
N LEU A 126 -11.23 23.32 13.34
CA LEU A 126 -10.69 22.92 14.66
C LEU A 126 -11.79 22.51 15.64
N ASN A 127 -12.94 23.19 15.61
CA ASN A 127 -14.12 22.82 16.40
C ASN A 127 -14.65 21.43 16.02
N ASP A 128 -14.86 21.21 14.72
CA ASP A 128 -15.36 19.94 14.18
C ASP A 128 -14.38 18.80 14.53
N ALA A 129 -13.07 19.07 14.48
CA ALA A 129 -12.04 18.10 14.83
C ALA A 129 -12.05 17.74 16.33
N ILE A 130 -12.10 18.70 17.24
CA ILE A 130 -12.10 18.39 18.69
C ILE A 130 -13.40 17.69 19.11
N GLU A 131 -14.53 17.96 18.44
CA GLU A 131 -15.78 17.24 18.66
C GLU A 131 -15.67 15.77 18.23
N GLN A 132 -15.17 15.51 17.02
CA GLN A 132 -14.92 14.14 16.54
C GLN A 132 -13.94 13.38 17.44
N ALA A 133 -12.88 14.04 17.90
CA ALA A 133 -11.89 13.46 18.80
C ALA A 133 -12.49 13.05 20.16
N ARG A 134 -13.47 13.82 20.67
CA ARG A 134 -14.18 13.50 21.93
C ARG A 134 -15.22 12.40 21.75
N ALA A 135 -15.83 12.28 20.58
CA ALA A 135 -16.84 11.28 20.29
C ALA A 135 -16.26 9.89 19.97
N GLY A 136 -15.01 9.83 19.48
CA GLY A 136 -14.32 8.60 19.10
C GLY A 136 -13.24 8.10 20.08
N GLY A 137 -13.11 8.72 21.25
CA GLY A 137 -12.15 8.36 22.31
C GLY A 137 -12.76 7.59 23.46
#